data_AF-A0A522Q864-F1
#
_entry.id   AF-A0A522Q864-F1
#
_cell.length_a   1.000
_cell.length_b   1.000
_cell.length_c   1.000
_cell.angle_alpha   90.00
_cell.angle_beta   90.00
_cell.angle_gamma   90.00
#
_symmetry.space_group_name_H-M   'P 1'
#
loop_
_entity.id
_entity.type
_entity.pdbx_description
1 polymer ?
#
loop_
_entity_poly.entity_id
_entity_poly.type
_entity_poly.pdbx_seq_one_letter_code
_entity_poly.pdbx_strand_id
1 'polypeptide(L)' 'MVEEMLECRHSRCSCAVTSAVGDESFCSDYCRVATAREEDEDTCLCGHVACMVEDGEEEA' A
#
# COMPACT_ATOMS: atom_id res chain seq x y z
N MET A 1 -4.75 -11.05 -21.92
CA MET A 1 -3.74 -10.28 -21.16
C MET A 1 -4.07 -10.53 -19.72
N VAL A 2 -3.22 -11.24 -18.97
CA VAL A 2 -3.45 -11.47 -17.54
C VAL A 2 -3.09 -10.14 -16.88
N GLU A 3 -4.09 -9.42 -16.37
CA GLU A 3 -3.87 -8.28 -15.50
C GLU A 3 -3.24 -8.84 -14.23
N GLU A 4 -1.91 -8.86 -14.18
CA GLU A 4 -1.17 -9.30 -13.01
C GLU A 4 -1.43 -8.25 -11.93
N MET A 5 -2.28 -8.59 -10.97
CA MET A 5 -2.56 -7.73 -9.82
C MET A 5 -1.29 -7.72 -8.97
N LEU A 6 -0.53 -6.63 -9.04
CA LEU A 6 0.70 -6.48 -8.30
C LEU A 6 0.37 -5.98 -6.90
N GLU A 7 1.02 -6.51 -5.89
CA GLU A 7 0.89 -6.00 -4.53
C GLU A 7 1.88 -4.86 -4.30
N CYS A 8 1.54 -3.95 -3.39
CA CYS A 8 2.48 -2.91 -3.01
C CYS A 8 3.73 -3.53 -2.36
N ARG A 9 4.93 -3.13 -2.80
CA ARG A 9 6.20 -3.63 -2.23
C ARG A 9 6.42 -3.25 -0.75
N HIS A 10 5.58 -2.36 -0.20
CA HIS A 10 5.64 -1.99 1.21
C HIS A 10 4.94 -3.06 2.07
N SER A 11 5.68 -3.72 2.96
CA SER A 11 5.22 -4.85 3.77
C SER A 11 4.02 -4.57 4.69
N ARG A 12 3.72 -3.29 4.96
CA ARG A 12 2.57 -2.85 5.76
C ARG A 12 1.42 -2.32 4.90
N CYS A 13 1.57 -2.34 3.57
CA CYS A 13 0.55 -1.91 2.62
C CYS A 13 -0.14 -3.11 1.99
N SER A 14 -1.46 -3.18 2.11
CA SER A 14 -2.29 -4.21 1.44
C SER A 14 -2.96 -3.69 0.16
N CYS A 15 -2.46 -2.60 -0.42
CA CYS A 15 -3.03 -2.06 -1.65
C CYS A 15 -2.66 -2.90 -2.86
N ALA A 16 -3.67 -3.21 -3.67
CA ALA A 16 -3.47 -3.74 -5.02
C ALA A 16 -3.02 -2.60 -5.95
N VAL A 17 -1.91 -2.83 -6.64
CA VAL A 17 -1.31 -1.96 -7.64
C VAL A 17 -1.62 -2.53 -9.02
N THR A 18 -2.37 -1.77 -9.81
CA THR A 18 -2.75 -2.17 -11.18
C THR A 18 -1.71 -1.78 -12.22
N SER A 19 -0.69 -1.01 -11.84
CA SER A 19 0.38 -0.56 -12.75
C SER A 19 1.67 -0.32 -11.96
N ALA A 20 2.70 -1.13 -12.25
CA ALA A 20 4.06 -0.87 -11.76
C ALA A 20 4.79 0.08 -12.71
N VAL A 21 5.60 0.96 -12.13
CA VAL A 21 6.52 1.82 -12.89
C VAL A 21 7.89 1.16 -12.84
N GLY A 22 8.23 0.39 -13.88
CA GLY A 22 9.41 -0.47 -13.89
C GLY A 22 9.23 -1.72 -13.01
N ASP A 23 10.24 -2.05 -12.20
CA ASP A 23 10.22 -3.15 -11.23
C ASP A 23 9.63 -2.74 -9.85
N GLU A 24 9.05 -1.54 -9.75
CA GLU A 24 8.54 -0.99 -8.51
C GLU A 24 7.01 -0.88 -8.54
N SER A 25 6.33 -1.75 -7.78
CA SER A 25 4.88 -1.68 -7.54
C SER A 25 4.61 -0.91 -6.24
N PHE A 26 4.54 0.41 -6.32
CA PHE A 26 4.14 1.25 -5.19
C PHE A 26 2.79 1.91 -5.46
N CYS A 27 1.86 1.79 -4.51
CA CYS A 27 0.56 2.44 -4.62
C CYS A 27 0.65 3.96 -4.44
N SER A 28 1.63 4.43 -3.65
CA SER A 28 1.81 5.84 -3.31
C SER A 28 3.29 6.15 -3.04
N ASP A 29 3.67 7.42 -3.15
CA ASP A 29 5.04 7.90 -2.86
C ASP A 29 5.43 7.60 -1.41
N TYR A 30 4.46 7.67 -0.48
CA TYR A 30 4.68 7.28 0.92
C TYR A 30 5.20 5.84 1.04
N CYS A 31 4.60 4.86 0.35
CA CYS A 31 5.04 3.47 0.40
C CYS A 31 6.45 3.29 -0.18
N ARG A 32 6.77 4.04 -1.23
CA ARG A 32 8.10 4.04 -1.83
C ARG A 32 9.14 4.56 -0.84
N VAL A 33 8.86 5.68 -0.21
CA VAL A 33 9.75 6.32 0.77
C VAL A 33 9.86 5.48 2.05
N ALA A 34 8.75 4.99 2.59
CA ALA A 34 8.72 4.15 3.79
C ALA A 34 9.50 2.84 3.58
N THR A 35 9.38 2.22 2.40
CA THR A 35 10.17 1.03 2.04
C THR A 35 11.65 1.37 1.88
N ALA A 36 11.98 2.50 1.26
CA ALA A 36 13.37 2.94 1.09
C ALA A 36 14.04 3.37 2.41
N ARG A 37 13.25 3.84 3.38
CA ARG A 37 13.69 4.26 4.71
C ARG A 37 13.65 3.14 5.74
N GLU A 38 13.14 1.96 5.36
CA GLU A 38 12.89 0.84 6.27
C GLU A 38 12.09 1.30 7.50
N GLU A 39 11.11 2.19 7.31
CA GLU A 39 10.25 2.62 8.42
C GLU A 39 9.29 1.49 8.76
N ASP A 40 9.52 0.88 9.93
CA ASP A 40 8.59 0.00 10.63
C ASP A 40 7.43 0.82 11.21
N GLU A 41 6.71 1.58 10.38
CA GLU A 41 5.42 2.11 10.79
C GLU A 41 4.41 0.97 10.84
N ASP A 42 3.73 0.82 11.97
CA ASP A 42 2.71 -0.23 12.15
C ASP A 42 1.52 -0.03 11.21
N THR A 43 1.28 1.23 10.80
CA THR A 43 0.17 1.64 9.94
C THR A 43 0.67 2.23 8.63
N CYS A 44 0.12 1.77 7.51
CA CYS A 44 0.45 2.32 6.20
C CYS A 44 -0.38 3.59 5.91
N LEU A 45 0.26 4.75 5.93
CA LEU A 45 -0.34 6.06 5.66
C LEU A 45 -0.37 6.42 4.16
N CYS A 46 -0.50 5.43 3.27
CA CYS A 46 -0.48 5.65 1.82
C CYS A 46 -1.67 6.44 1.27
N GLY A 47 -2.68 6.72 2.10
CA GLY A 47 -3.88 7.47 1.69
C GLY A 47 -5.00 6.60 1.11
N HIS A 48 -4.81 5.29 1.01
CA HIS A 48 -5.82 4.38 0.45
C HIS A 48 -6.67 3.74 1.53
N VAL A 49 -7.96 3.60 1.23
CA VAL A 49 -8.93 2.91 2.10
C VAL A 49 -8.49 1.49 2.47
N ALA A 50 -7.80 0.78 1.57
CA ALA A 50 -7.31 -0.58 1.83
C ALA A 50 -6.27 -0.65 2.97
N CYS A 51 -5.56 0.45 3.25
CA CYS A 51 -4.59 0.55 4.35
C CYS A 51 -5.12 1.38 5.53
N MET A 52 -6.12 2.21 5.29
CA MET A 52 -6.79 3.05 6.29
C MET A 52 -8.02 2.37 6.89
N VAL A 53 -8.11 1.04 6.84
CA VAL A 53 -9.14 0.31 7.59
C VAL A 53 -8.78 0.42 9.07
N GLU A 54 -9.16 1.53 9.68
CA GLU A 54 -9.35 1.60 11.11
C GLU A 54 -10.54 0.67 11.40
N ASP A 55 -10.31 -0.32 12.26
CA ASP A 55 -11.34 -1.13 12.90
C ASP A 55 -12.29 -0.17 13.65
N GLY A 56 -13.33 0.34 12.96
CA GLY A 56 -14.06 1.49 13.46
C GLY A 56 -15.31 1.89 12.68
N GLU A 57 -15.92 0.98 11.92
CA GLU A 57 -17.30 1.14 11.49
C GLU A 57 -18.22 0.31 12.41
N GLU A 58 -18.28 0.69 13.68
CA GLU A 58 -19.43 0.40 14.53
C GLU A 58 -20.54 1.38 14.12
N GLU A 59 -21.33 1.02 13.11
CA GLU A 59 -22.62 1.66 12.85
C GLU A 59 -23.52 1.43 14.08
N ALA A 60 -23.84 2.51 14.81
CA ALA A 60 -24.80 2.53 15.91
C ALA A 60 -26.06 3.31 15.52
#